data_AF-A0A2G9TNT4-F1
#
_entry.id   AF-A0A2G9TNT4-F1
#
_cell.length_a   1.000
_cell.length_b   1.000
_cell.length_c   1.000
_cell.angle_alpha   90.00
_cell.angle_beta   90.00
_cell.angle_gamma   90.00
#
_symmetry.space_group_name_H-M   'P 1'
#
loop_
_entity.id
_entity.type
_entity.pdbx_description
1 polymer ?
#
loop_
_entity_poly.entity_id
_entity_poly.type
_entity_poly.pdbx_seq_one_letter_code
_entity_poly.pdbx_strand_id
1 'polypeptide(L)'
;MSRDETERYMNIQVESQYWKGENGSQLSFLYPAIYTITCRLNIRFFPYDRQNCTLTISSWTNSMSALDYYADPEVNLASFIPNEEWDVKSFKIFRHEYKYACCAEPWAILQASLVIQRKPLYYIVNLIVPTSIITIVSITGFFTPASTDDDRTEKINL
;
A
#
# COMPACT_ATOMS: atom_id res chain seq x y z
N MET A 1 9.17 -29.18 4.32
CA MET A 1 9.11 -28.06 5.27
C MET A 1 10.06 -28.41 6.38
N SER A 2 11.29 -27.87 6.34
CA SER A 2 12.36 -28.26 7.27
C SER A 2 12.16 -27.59 8.62
N ARG A 3 12.47 -28.31 9.70
CA ARG A 3 12.38 -27.82 11.09
C ARG A 3 13.13 -26.50 11.32
N ASP A 4 14.18 -26.23 10.54
CA ASP A 4 15.00 -25.01 10.57
C ASP A 4 14.23 -23.70 10.35
N GLU A 5 13.15 -23.68 9.55
CA GLU A 5 12.40 -22.43 9.34
C GLU A 5 11.56 -22.01 10.55
N THR A 6 11.22 -22.96 11.42
CA THR A 6 10.44 -22.76 12.66
C THR A 6 11.27 -22.12 13.77
N GLU A 7 12.60 -22.20 13.68
CA GLU A 7 13.56 -21.71 14.68
C GLU A 7 14.11 -20.31 14.36
N ARG A 8 13.42 -19.49 13.54
CA ARG A 8 13.66 -18.04 13.57
C ARG A 8 13.20 -17.52 14.93
N TYR A 9 14.14 -17.52 15.87
CA TYR A 9 14.04 -17.11 17.26
C TYR A 9 12.94 -16.08 17.51
N MET A 10 11.75 -16.55 17.89
CA MET A 10 10.76 -15.70 18.52
C MET A 10 11.27 -15.44 19.93
N ASN A 11 11.88 -14.28 20.14
CA ASN A 11 12.18 -13.79 21.48
C ASN A 11 10.85 -13.43 22.15
N ILE A 12 10.19 -14.44 22.71
CA ILE A 12 8.95 -14.27 23.47
C ILE A 12 9.35 -13.80 24.87
N GLN A 13 8.94 -12.59 25.22
CA GLN A 13 9.07 -12.06 26.57
C GLN A 13 7.77 -12.33 27.32
N VAL A 14 7.86 -13.05 28.43
CA VAL A 14 6.73 -13.34 29.31
C VAL A 14 6.93 -12.61 30.62
N GLU A 15 5.98 -11.75 30.97
CA GLU A 15 5.98 -11.00 32.22
C GLU A 15 4.76 -11.40 33.06
N SER A 16 5.00 -11.88 34.28
CA SER A 16 3.92 -12.15 35.22
C SER A 16 3.32 -10.84 35.72
N GLN A 17 1.99 -10.72 35.70
CA GLN A 17 1.29 -9.56 36.24
C GLN A 17 1.11 -9.62 37.77
N TYR A 18 1.64 -10.67 38.42
CA TYR A 18 1.58 -10.84 39.88
C TYR A 18 2.03 -9.60 40.66
N TRP A 19 3.12 -8.94 40.22
CA TRP A 19 3.64 -7.74 40.89
C TRP A 19 2.73 -6.51 40.76
N LYS A 20 1.81 -6.51 39.78
CA LYS A 20 0.77 -5.48 39.61
C LYS A 20 -0.52 -5.80 40.36
N GLY A 21 -0.60 -6.97 41.03
CA GLY A 21 -1.82 -7.43 41.71
C GLY A 21 -2.91 -7.93 40.76
N GLU A 22 -2.57 -8.17 39.48
CA GLU A 22 -3.49 -8.68 38.47
C GLU A 22 -3.25 -10.17 38.20
N ASN A 23 -4.34 -10.89 37.89
CA ASN A 23 -4.25 -12.29 37.50
C ASN A 23 -3.93 -12.38 36.00
N GLY A 24 -2.76 -12.93 35.67
CA GLY A 24 -2.39 -13.21 34.28
C GLY A 24 -0.91 -13.06 34.02
N SER A 25 -0.54 -13.30 32.76
CA SER A 25 0.78 -13.01 32.22
C SER A 25 0.64 -12.21 30.94
N GLN A 26 1.51 -11.23 30.77
CA GLN A 26 1.66 -10.49 29.53
C GLN A 26 2.71 -11.20 28.67
N LEU A 27 2.33 -11.52 27.44
CA LEU A 27 3.21 -12.18 26.47
C LEU A 27 3.45 -11.23 25.31
N SER A 28 4.72 -10.88 25.08
CA SER A 28 5.15 -9.99 24.01
C SER A 28 6.06 -10.74 23.06
N PHE A 29 5.76 -10.71 21.76
CA PHE A 29 6.60 -11.28 20.72
C PHE A 29 6.56 -10.41 19.48
N LEU A 30 7.70 -10.33 18.78
CA LEU A 30 7.82 -9.59 17.53
C LEU A 30 8.05 -10.59 16.40
N TYR A 31 7.18 -10.56 15.39
CA TYR A 31 7.25 -11.45 14.23
C TYR A 31 7.41 -10.63 12.94
N PRO A 32 8.58 -10.66 12.28
CA PRO A 32 8.75 -10.00 10.99
C PRO A 32 8.06 -10.82 9.89
N ALA A 33 7.14 -10.19 9.17
CA ALA A 33 6.38 -10.81 8.09
C ALA A 33 6.35 -9.92 6.84
N ILE A 34 6.33 -10.57 5.67
CA ILE A 34 6.14 -9.88 4.39
C ILE A 34 4.70 -10.15 3.95
N TYR A 35 3.93 -9.10 3.75
CA TYR A 35 2.54 -9.18 3.31
C TYR A 35 2.40 -8.62 1.89
N THR A 36 1.72 -9.37 1.03
CA THR A 36 1.30 -8.89 -0.29
C THR A 36 -0.18 -8.55 -0.22
N ILE A 37 -0.53 -7.31 -0.52
CA ILE A 37 -1.92 -6.82 -0.52
C ILE A 37 -2.36 -6.49 -1.93
N THR A 38 -3.63 -6.78 -2.23
CA THR A 38 -4.26 -6.35 -3.48
C THR A 38 -5.00 -5.05 -3.23
N CYS A 39 -4.76 -4.06 -4.09
CA CYS A 39 -5.29 -2.70 -3.93
C CYS A 39 -5.80 -2.19 -5.27
N ARG A 40 -6.96 -1.53 -5.26
CA ARG A 40 -7.53 -0.91 -6.46
C ARG A 40 -6.90 0.45 -6.66
N LEU A 41 -6.21 0.62 -7.79
CA LEU A 41 -5.52 1.87 -8.13
C LEU A 41 -6.45 2.81 -8.90
N ASN A 42 -6.46 4.09 -8.50
CA ASN A 42 -7.12 5.15 -9.25
C ASN A 42 -6.07 6.00 -9.98
N ILE A 43 -6.05 5.90 -11.32
CA ILE A 43 -5.04 6.53 -12.18
C ILE A 43 -5.51 7.83 -12.85
N ARG A 44 -6.61 8.44 -12.39
CA ARG A 44 -7.21 9.61 -13.04
C ARG A 44 -6.26 10.82 -13.14
N PHE A 45 -5.39 11.01 -12.15
CA PHE A 45 -4.47 12.15 -12.06
C PHE A 45 -3.00 11.73 -12.18
N PHE A 46 -2.72 10.65 -12.90
CA PHE A 46 -1.35 10.20 -13.14
C PHE A 46 -0.48 11.33 -13.73
N PRO A 47 0.76 11.57 -13.25
CA PRO A 47 1.52 10.84 -12.22
C PRO A 47 1.43 11.45 -10.80
N TYR A 48 0.50 12.38 -10.56
CA TYR A 48 0.26 13.03 -9.26
C TYR A 48 -0.81 12.30 -8.43
N ASP A 49 -0.99 11.01 -8.69
CA ASP A 49 -2.01 10.19 -8.07
C ASP A 49 -1.70 9.85 -6.62
N ARG A 50 -2.78 9.71 -5.82
CA ARG A 50 -2.75 9.19 -4.46
C ARG A 50 -3.53 7.89 -4.43
N GLN A 51 -2.97 6.90 -3.75
CA GLN A 51 -3.55 5.56 -3.63
C GLN A 51 -3.85 5.28 -2.16
N ASN A 52 -5.00 4.66 -1.90
CA ASN A 52 -5.40 4.22 -0.57
C ASN A 52 -5.56 2.71 -0.60
N CYS A 53 -4.61 2.02 0.03
CA CYS A 53 -4.55 0.58 0.10
C CYS A 53 -4.88 0.12 1.52
N THR A 54 -5.83 -0.80 1.61
CA THR A 54 -6.34 -1.30 2.88
C THR A 54 -5.87 -2.73 3.12
N LEU A 55 -5.26 -2.97 4.27
CA LEU A 55 -4.93 -4.30 4.80
C LEU A 55 -5.91 -4.62 5.93
N THR A 56 -6.45 -5.83 5.95
CA THR A 56 -7.34 -6.30 7.03
C THR A 56 -6.67 -7.43 7.80
N ILE A 57 -6.55 -7.27 9.11
CA ILE A 57 -5.99 -8.25 10.04
C ILE A 57 -7.12 -8.71 10.96
N SER A 58 -7.37 -10.01 11.01
CA SER A 58 -8.39 -10.62 11.87
C SER A 58 -8.11 -12.12 12.01
N SER A 59 -8.79 -12.74 12.97
CA SER A 59 -8.79 -14.18 13.17
C SER A 59 -9.65 -14.86 12.11
N TRP A 60 -9.14 -15.95 11.54
CA TRP A 60 -9.92 -16.75 10.60
C TRP A 60 -10.99 -17.60 11.31
N THR A 61 -10.63 -18.23 12.43
CA THR A 61 -11.46 -19.25 13.09
C THR A 61 -12.24 -18.75 14.30
N ASN A 62 -11.68 -17.78 15.03
CA ASN A 62 -12.24 -17.34 16.32
C ASN A 62 -13.04 -16.05 16.15
N SER A 63 -14.19 -15.97 16.83
CA SER A 63 -15.00 -14.77 16.98
C SER A 63 -14.42 -13.84 18.06
N MET A 64 -14.99 -12.63 18.17
CA MET A 64 -14.59 -11.61 19.14
C MET A 64 -14.73 -12.08 20.60
N SER A 65 -15.66 -12.99 20.88
CA SER A 65 -15.90 -13.54 22.23
C SER A 65 -14.70 -14.35 22.74
N ALA A 66 -13.99 -15.03 21.84
CA ALA A 66 -12.81 -15.82 22.17
C ALA A 66 -11.52 -15.02 21.99
N LEU A 67 -11.47 -14.11 21.02
CA LEU A 67 -10.27 -13.35 20.69
C LEU A 67 -10.61 -11.93 20.24
N ASP A 68 -10.22 -10.96 21.05
CA ASP A 68 -10.46 -9.53 20.80
C ASP A 68 -9.14 -8.82 20.48
N TYR A 69 -9.09 -8.16 19.32
CA TYR A 69 -7.90 -7.46 18.85
C TYR A 69 -7.98 -5.97 19.17
N TYR A 70 -6.87 -5.45 19.69
CA TYR A 70 -6.63 -4.02 19.89
C TYR A 70 -5.33 -3.63 19.21
N ALA A 71 -5.32 -2.44 18.61
CA ALA A 71 -4.13 -1.86 18.00
C ALA A 71 -4.09 -0.36 18.27
N ASP A 72 -2.89 0.17 18.35
CA ASP A 72 -2.69 1.61 18.38
C ASP A 72 -3.13 2.23 17.06
N PRO A 73 -3.83 3.38 17.06
CA PRO A 73 -4.32 4.01 15.84
C PRO A 73 -3.20 4.43 14.88
N GLU A 74 -2.02 4.74 15.42
CA GLU A 74 -0.86 5.22 14.67
C GLU A 74 0.21 4.15 14.55
N VAL A 75 0.64 3.89 13.33
CA VAL A 75 1.71 2.93 13.06
C VAL A 75 3.06 3.60 13.30
N ASN A 76 3.94 2.94 14.06
CA ASN A 76 5.30 3.39 14.24
C ASN A 76 6.10 3.26 12.93
N LEU A 77 6.48 4.41 12.35
CA LEU A 77 7.29 4.52 11.13
C LEU A 77 8.75 4.91 11.41
N ALA A 78 9.24 4.83 12.66
CA ALA A 78 10.60 5.27 13.02
C ALA A 78 11.71 4.50 12.29
N SER A 79 11.49 3.21 12.00
CA SER A 79 12.42 2.35 11.24
C SER A 79 11.98 2.15 9.79
N PHE A 80 11.17 3.06 9.24
CA PHE A 80 10.72 2.99 7.86
C PHE A 80 11.86 3.32 6.89
N ILE A 81 12.06 2.45 5.91
CA ILE A 81 13.00 2.69 4.80
C ILE A 81 12.23 3.41 3.68
N PRO A 82 12.61 4.63 3.30
CA PRO A 82 11.90 5.40 2.29
C PRO A 82 11.98 4.73 0.91
N ASN A 83 10.87 4.78 0.17
CA ASN A 83 10.80 4.27 -1.21
C ASN A 83 11.15 5.38 -2.22
N GLU A 84 11.81 4.99 -3.31
CA GLU A 84 12.20 5.88 -4.41
C GLU A 84 11.01 6.27 -5.31
N GLU A 85 9.96 5.46 -5.38
CA GLU A 85 8.79 5.73 -6.22
C GLU A 85 7.61 6.31 -5.43
N TRP A 86 7.45 5.93 -4.16
CA TRP A 86 6.26 6.24 -3.37
C TRP A 86 6.60 6.93 -2.05
N ASP A 87 5.84 7.98 -1.74
CA ASP A 87 5.84 8.62 -0.42
C ASP A 87 4.64 8.15 0.39
N VAL A 88 4.88 7.68 1.61
CA VAL A 88 3.82 7.39 2.58
C VAL A 88 3.27 8.71 3.13
N LYS A 89 1.97 8.97 2.93
CA LYS A 89 1.30 10.18 3.44
C LYS A 89 0.60 9.93 4.76
N SER A 90 -0.01 8.75 4.93
CA SER A 90 -0.58 8.34 6.21
C SER A 90 -0.67 6.83 6.31
N PHE A 91 -0.44 6.30 7.50
CA PHE A 91 -0.69 4.90 7.81
C PHE A 91 -1.42 4.80 9.15
N LYS A 92 -2.70 4.41 9.12
CA LYS A 92 -3.57 4.39 10.30
C LYS A 92 -4.31 3.06 10.41
N ILE A 93 -4.60 2.64 11.63
CA ILE A 93 -5.36 1.41 11.92
C ILE A 93 -6.71 1.78 12.51
N PHE A 94 -7.76 1.14 12.02
CA PHE A 94 -9.13 1.30 12.47
C PHE A 94 -9.68 -0.05 12.94
N ARG A 95 -10.33 -0.08 14.11
CA ARG A 95 -11.02 -1.27 14.63
C ARG A 95 -12.46 -1.28 14.14
N HIS A 96 -12.89 -2.42 13.60
CA HIS A 96 -14.25 -2.67 13.16
C HIS A 96 -14.76 -3.98 13.74
N GLU A 97 -15.99 -3.97 14.24
CA GLU A 97 -16.71 -5.17 14.63
C GLU A 97 -17.62 -5.56 13.47
N TYR A 98 -17.38 -6.74 12.89
CA TYR A 98 -18.13 -7.20 11.73
C TYR A 98 -18.85 -8.51 12.03
N LYS A 99 -20.17 -8.51 11.84
CA LYS A 99 -20.99 -9.71 11.97
C LYS A 99 -21.24 -10.34 10.61
N TYR A 100 -20.64 -11.51 10.38
CA TYR A 100 -20.86 -12.27 9.16
C TYR A 100 -22.24 -12.94 9.16
N ALA A 101 -22.85 -13.07 7.98
CA ALA A 101 -24.16 -13.70 7.83
C ALA A 101 -24.18 -15.19 8.23
N CYS A 102 -23.02 -15.87 8.18
CA CYS A 102 -22.91 -17.28 8.54
C CYS A 102 -23.17 -17.54 10.03
N CYS A 103 -22.99 -16.53 10.87
CA CYS A 103 -22.55 -16.76 12.24
C CYS A 103 -23.17 -15.75 13.21
N ALA A 104 -23.48 -16.19 14.43
CA ALA A 104 -24.24 -15.39 15.40
C ALA A 104 -23.40 -14.28 16.05
N GLU A 105 -22.11 -14.54 16.26
CA GLU A 105 -21.18 -13.66 16.97
C GLU A 105 -20.43 -12.72 16.01
N PRO A 106 -19.99 -11.54 16.46
CA PRO A 106 -19.16 -10.65 15.65
C PRO A 106 -17.68 -11.06 15.65
N TRP A 107 -16.94 -10.61 14.64
CA TRP A 107 -15.48 -10.70 14.54
C TRP A 107 -14.85 -9.33 14.77
N ALA A 108 -13.74 -9.30 15.50
CA ALA A 108 -12.88 -8.12 15.60
C ALA A 108 -11.94 -8.05 14.38
N ILE A 109 -12.08 -7.00 13.58
CA ILE A 109 -11.26 -6.75 12.39
C ILE A 109 -10.48 -5.45 12.59
N LEU A 110 -9.16 -5.52 12.37
CA LEU A 110 -8.30 -4.35 12.28
C LEU A 110 -8.07 -4.01 10.81
N GLN A 111 -8.53 -2.85 10.38
CA GLN A 111 -8.35 -2.32 9.04
C GLN A 111 -7.25 -1.26 9.04
N ALA A 112 -6.10 -1.59 8.46
CA ALA A 112 -4.99 -0.66 8.29
C ALA A 112 -5.08 0.03 6.92
N SER A 113 -5.23 1.35 6.92
CA SER A 113 -5.28 2.19 5.71
C SER A 113 -3.94 2.85 5.47
N LEU A 114 -3.29 2.44 4.38
CA LEU A 114 -2.03 2.98 3.89
C LEU A 114 -2.31 3.91 2.71
N VAL A 115 -2.07 5.20 2.90
CA VAL A 115 -2.17 6.21 1.85
C VAL A 115 -0.78 6.55 1.34
N ILE A 116 -0.54 6.26 0.08
CA ILE A 116 0.72 6.53 -0.63
C ILE A 116 0.51 7.51 -1.77
N GLN A 117 1.53 8.29 -2.08
CA GLN A 117 1.56 9.22 -3.20
C GLN A 117 2.78 8.93 -4.08
N ARG A 118 2.58 8.91 -5.38
CA ARG A 118 3.66 8.67 -6.34
C ARG A 118 4.57 9.90 -6.45
N LYS A 119 5.88 9.67 -6.59
CA LYS A 119 6.86 10.69 -6.95
C LYS A 119 6.82 10.90 -8.47
N PRO A 120 6.44 12.09 -8.96
CA PRO A 120 6.07 12.27 -10.37
C PRO A 120 7.26 12.51 -11.31
N LEU A 121 8.42 12.88 -10.78
CA LEU A 121 9.55 13.39 -11.57
C LEU A 121 9.99 12.45 -12.70
N TYR A 122 10.12 11.16 -12.40
CA TYR A 122 10.51 10.14 -13.38
C TYR A 122 9.53 10.08 -14.57
N TYR A 123 8.23 10.11 -14.28
CA TYR A 123 7.18 10.04 -15.29
C TYR A 123 7.03 11.35 -16.07
N ILE A 124 7.29 12.49 -15.45
CA ILE A 124 7.29 13.78 -16.16
C ILE A 124 8.39 13.80 -17.22
N VAL A 125 9.62 13.48 -16.84
CA VAL A 125 10.78 13.58 -17.74
C VAL A 125 10.74 12.53 -18.85
N ASN A 126 10.36 11.30 -18.52
CA ASN A 126 10.47 10.19 -19.48
C ASN A 126 9.19 9.92 -20.28
N LEU A 127 8.01 10.37 -19.82
CA LEU A 127 6.73 10.10 -20.49
C LEU A 127 6.04 11.39 -20.94
N ILE A 128 5.83 12.37 -20.05
CA ILE A 128 5.05 13.57 -20.38
C ILE A 128 5.83 14.51 -21.32
N VAL A 129 7.10 14.79 -21.04
CA VAL A 129 7.89 15.72 -21.87
C VAL A 129 8.03 15.24 -23.31
N PRO A 130 8.45 13.99 -23.61
CA PRO A 130 8.57 13.51 -24.99
C PRO A 130 7.24 13.51 -25.75
N THR A 131 6.15 13.07 -25.10
CA THR A 131 4.82 13.05 -25.74
C THR A 131 4.28 14.45 -26.01
N SER A 132 4.54 15.42 -25.12
CA SER A 132 4.19 16.83 -25.36
C SER A 132 4.97 17.43 -26.54
N ILE A 133 6.26 17.11 -26.69
CA ILE A 133 7.08 17.58 -27.82
C ILE A 133 6.54 17.01 -29.14
N ILE A 134 6.28 15.70 -29.20
CA ILE A 134 5.77 15.04 -30.42
C ILE A 134 4.41 15.63 -30.82
N THR A 135 3.51 15.85 -29.85
CA THR A 135 2.20 16.43 -30.13
C THR A 135 2.30 17.87 -30.65
N ILE A 136 3.17 18.70 -30.07
CA ILE A 136 3.42 20.07 -30.57
C ILE A 136 4.00 20.05 -31.99
N VAL A 137 4.99 19.19 -32.26
CA VAL A 137 5.59 19.04 -33.59
C VAL A 137 4.53 18.59 -34.60
N SER A 138 3.68 17.63 -34.23
CA SER A 138 2.61 17.14 -35.13
C SER A 138 1.62 18.24 -35.50
N ILE A 139 1.16 19.04 -34.53
CA ILE A 139 0.25 20.17 -34.76
C ILE A 139 0.92 21.22 -35.65
N THR A 140 2.17 21.57 -35.34
CA THR A 140 2.93 22.56 -36.13
C THR A 140 3.10 22.10 -37.58
N GLY A 141 3.41 20.82 -37.81
CA GLY A 141 3.56 20.23 -39.13
C GLY A 141 2.28 20.21 -39.99
N PHE A 142 1.09 20.36 -39.38
CA PHE A 142 -0.16 20.59 -40.11
C PHE A 142 -0.31 22.04 -40.59
N PHE A 143 0.23 23.01 -39.84
CA PHE A 143 0.11 24.44 -40.16
C PHE A 143 1.29 25.00 -40.95
N THR A 144 2.42 24.29 -41.04
CA THR A 144 3.54 24.69 -41.91
C THR A 144 3.08 24.65 -43.38
N PRO A 145 3.08 25.79 -44.10
CA PRO A 145 2.73 25.83 -45.51
C PRO A 145 3.65 24.88 -46.28
N ALA A 146 3.10 24.17 -47.27
CA ALA A 146 3.88 23.29 -48.13
C ALA A 146 4.96 24.11 -48.86
N SER A 147 6.19 24.08 -48.34
CA SER A 147 7.36 24.69 -48.96
C SER A 147 8.19 23.68 -49.75
N THR A 148 7.59 22.56 -50.18
CA THR A 148 8.24 21.56 -51.03
C THR A 148 7.24 21.04 -52.07
N ASP A 149 7.62 21.23 -53.33
CA ASP A 149 6.96 20.78 -54.57
C ASP A 149 7.02 19.25 -54.77
N ASP A 150 7.35 18.49 -53.72
CA ASP A 150 7.55 17.04 -53.76
C ASP A 150 6.76 16.33 -52.66
N ASP A 151 6.33 15.10 -52.96
CA ASP A 151 5.31 14.36 -52.21
C ASP A 151 5.81 13.99 -50.79
N ARG A 152 5.00 14.27 -49.77
CA ARG A 152 5.42 14.17 -48.35
C ARG A 152 5.57 12.70 -47.89
N THR A 153 6.78 12.16 -47.92
CA THR A 153 7.13 10.82 -47.39
C THR A 153 7.08 10.70 -45.86
N GLU A 154 6.98 11.81 -45.12
CA GLU A 154 6.93 11.82 -43.64
C GLU A 154 5.58 11.34 -43.05
N LYS A 155 4.57 11.07 -43.87
CA LYS A 155 3.23 10.65 -43.38
C LYS A 155 3.13 9.16 -43.04
N ILE A 156 4.14 8.34 -43.34
CA ILE A 156 4.05 6.88 -43.24
C ILE A 156 5.32 6.35 -42.60
N ASN A 157 5.44 6.48 -41.29
CA ASN A 157 6.21 5.58 -40.43
C ASN A 157 5.78 5.83 -38.99
N LEU A 158 4.60 5.30 -38.66
CA LEU A 158 4.20 4.93 -37.30
C LEU A 158 4.49 3.44 -37.14
#